data_AF-A0A2T9JN65-F1
#
_entry.id   AF-A0A2T9JN65-F1
#
_cell.length_a   1.000
_cell.length_b   1.000
_cell.length_c   1.000
_cell.angle_alpha   90.00
_cell.angle_beta   90.00
_cell.angle_gamma   90.00
#
_symmetry.space_group_name_H-M   'P 1'
#
loop_
_entity.id
_entity.type
_entity.pdbx_description
1 polymer ?
#
loop_
_entity_poly.entity_id
_entity_poly.type
_entity_poly.pdbx_seq_one_letter_code
_entity_poly.pdbx_strand_id
1 'polypeptide(L)'
;MKIRDIQQQLAARGYTPGPIDGIWGRQTIAAVRRFQGRHGLEPDGVVGPLTLAALFQGAPAVAAPTPSALTGFDDPGLVWFHEARRLIGTREKPGKGDNPEILDWASEQGLKSLYTGDDIPWCGLFVGHCVSSTLDREATPSNLLSARAWERFGIPIAPTPGAVMVFWRESRGSGKGHVGFYAGEDEAGAYRILGGNQSDSVSLAWLGKDRFLGARWPATVPPPVPRAIKVTRTAGLSWNEA
;
A
#
# COMPACT_ATOMS: atom_id res chain seq x y z
N MET A 1 -1.20 6.28 15.91
CA MET A 1 -2.54 5.67 16.02
C MET A 1 -2.48 4.31 15.38
N LYS A 2 -3.00 3.25 16.01
CA LYS A 2 -3.05 1.90 15.41
C LYS A 2 -4.42 1.65 14.79
N ILE A 3 -4.50 0.75 13.80
CA ILE A 3 -5.79 0.32 13.21
C ILE A 3 -6.76 -0.19 14.28
N ARG A 4 -6.24 -0.94 15.26
CA ARG A 4 -7.03 -1.46 16.38
C ARG A 4 -7.74 -0.33 17.16
N ASP A 5 -7.09 0.81 17.36
CA ASP A 5 -7.67 1.95 18.07
C ASP A 5 -8.89 2.50 17.30
N ILE A 6 -8.81 2.53 15.96
CA ILE A 6 -9.89 2.96 15.08
C ILE A 6 -11.06 1.96 15.13
N GLN A 7 -10.78 0.66 15.03
CA GLN A 7 -11.80 -0.38 15.15
C GLN A 7 -12.52 -0.31 16.52
N GLN A 8 -11.78 -0.15 17.62
CA GLN A 8 -12.35 0.03 18.95
C GLN A 8 -13.27 1.25 19.01
N GLN A 9 -12.83 2.38 18.45
CA GLN A 9 -13.60 3.61 18.48
C GLN A 9 -14.85 3.54 17.61
N LEU A 10 -14.79 2.91 16.44
CA LEU A 10 -15.97 2.65 15.59
C LEU A 10 -16.99 1.79 16.33
N ALA A 11 -16.55 0.71 16.98
CA ALA A 11 -17.42 -0.14 17.78
C ALA A 11 -18.06 0.63 18.95
N ALA A 12 -17.27 1.43 19.68
CA ALA A 12 -17.75 2.28 20.77
C ALA A 12 -18.78 3.33 20.29
N ARG A 13 -18.70 3.75 19.03
CA ARG A 13 -19.64 4.67 18.38
C ARG A 13 -20.85 3.96 17.73
N GLY A 14 -21.02 2.65 17.95
CA GLY A 14 -22.17 1.89 17.48
C GLY A 14 -22.09 1.45 16.01
N TYR A 15 -20.89 1.40 15.43
CA TYR A 15 -20.63 0.82 14.10
C TYR A 15 -20.09 -0.61 14.24
N THR A 16 -20.16 -1.40 13.17
CA THR A 16 -19.72 -2.81 13.17
C THR A 16 -18.48 -2.98 12.28
N PRO A 17 -17.26 -2.72 12.80
CA PRO A 17 -16.03 -2.83 12.00
C PRO A 17 -15.56 -4.28 11.78
N GLY A 18 -16.29 -5.26 12.31
CA GLY A 18 -15.85 -6.66 12.39
C GLY A 18 -14.99 -6.90 13.64
N PRO A 19 -14.13 -7.93 13.62
CA PRO A 19 -13.18 -8.19 14.70
C PRO A 19 -12.25 -6.99 14.93
N ILE A 20 -11.84 -6.79 16.20
CA ILE A 20 -10.90 -5.73 16.58
C ILE A 20 -9.47 -6.32 16.60
N ASP A 21 -9.02 -6.75 15.43
CA ASP A 21 -7.81 -7.51 15.17
C ASP A 21 -6.64 -6.67 14.62
N GLY A 22 -6.90 -5.40 14.27
CA GLY A 22 -5.91 -4.53 13.63
C GLY A 22 -5.82 -4.70 12.11
N ILE A 23 -6.72 -5.46 11.47
CA ILE A 23 -6.76 -5.69 10.03
C ILE A 23 -7.73 -4.71 9.37
N TRP A 24 -7.28 -3.99 8.33
CA TRP A 24 -8.12 -3.05 7.57
C TRP A 24 -9.03 -3.76 6.55
N GLY A 25 -9.91 -4.64 7.03
CA GLY A 25 -10.76 -5.47 6.18
C GLY A 25 -12.07 -4.80 5.73
N ARG A 26 -12.82 -5.49 4.86
CA ARG A 26 -14.08 -5.00 4.26
C ARG A 26 -15.11 -4.51 5.29
N GLN A 27 -15.22 -5.17 6.44
CA GLN A 27 -16.14 -4.74 7.51
C GLN A 27 -15.70 -3.42 8.14
N THR A 28 -14.39 -3.23 8.36
CA THR A 28 -13.82 -1.97 8.86
C THR A 28 -14.03 -0.85 7.84
N ILE A 29 -13.75 -1.09 6.55
CA ILE A 29 -14.01 -0.12 5.46
C ILE A 29 -15.49 0.29 5.44
N ALA A 30 -16.41 -0.68 5.48
CA ALA A 30 -17.84 -0.42 5.49
C ALA A 30 -18.29 0.38 6.73
N ALA A 31 -17.72 0.09 7.90
CA ALA A 31 -17.99 0.83 9.13
C ALA A 31 -17.49 2.28 9.05
N VAL A 32 -16.29 2.51 8.53
CA VAL A 32 -15.73 3.85 8.31
C VAL A 32 -16.61 4.66 7.35
N ARG A 33 -17.06 4.07 6.24
CA ARG A 33 -17.95 4.76 5.28
C ARG A 33 -19.29 5.16 5.89
N ARG A 34 -19.90 4.25 6.66
CA ARG A 34 -21.13 4.55 7.40
C ARG A 34 -20.91 5.69 8.38
N PHE A 35 -19.76 5.71 9.05
CA PHE A 35 -19.38 6.78 9.96
C PHE A 35 -19.24 8.10 9.20
N GLN A 36 -18.43 8.14 8.15
CA GLN A 36 -18.22 9.32 7.31
C GLN A 36 -19.54 9.89 6.80
N GLY A 37 -20.41 9.06 6.20
CA GLY A 37 -21.70 9.49 5.68
C GLY A 37 -22.63 10.07 6.76
N ARG A 38 -22.64 9.48 7.98
CA ARG A 38 -23.43 10.02 9.11
C ARG A 38 -22.88 11.33 9.68
N HIS A 39 -21.61 11.63 9.43
CA HIS A 39 -20.93 12.83 9.92
C HIS A 39 -20.67 13.88 8.83
N GLY A 40 -21.28 13.74 7.65
CA GLY A 40 -21.16 14.70 6.55
C GLY A 40 -19.76 14.74 5.92
N LEU A 41 -18.98 13.67 6.07
CA LEU A 41 -17.68 13.50 5.45
C LEU A 41 -17.82 12.69 4.14
N GLU A 42 -16.85 12.83 3.23
CA GLU A 42 -16.78 11.97 2.05
C GLU A 42 -16.64 10.49 2.49
N PRO A 43 -17.53 9.58 2.08
CA PRO A 43 -17.51 8.18 2.48
C PRO A 43 -16.50 7.36 1.64
N ASP A 44 -15.23 7.77 1.67
CA ASP A 44 -14.15 7.11 0.93
C ASP A 44 -13.69 5.80 1.61
N GLY A 45 -13.95 5.61 2.90
CA GLY A 45 -13.50 4.45 3.68
C GLY A 45 -12.08 4.60 4.25
N VAL A 46 -11.48 5.78 4.14
CA VAL A 46 -10.13 6.10 4.62
C VAL A 46 -10.20 7.03 5.83
N VAL A 47 -9.41 6.73 6.86
CA VAL A 47 -9.39 7.53 8.10
C VAL A 47 -8.30 8.60 8.01
N GLY A 48 -8.60 9.68 7.27
CA GLY A 48 -7.80 10.90 7.25
C GLY A 48 -8.03 11.82 8.46
N PRO A 49 -7.36 12.99 8.53
CA PRO A 49 -7.42 13.89 9.69
C PRO A 49 -8.83 14.35 10.08
N LEU A 50 -9.69 14.62 9.10
CA LEU A 50 -11.09 15.01 9.36
C LEU A 50 -11.89 13.85 9.97
N THR A 51 -11.73 12.64 9.43
CA THR A 51 -12.36 11.43 9.97
C THR A 51 -11.85 11.15 11.38
N LEU A 52 -10.55 11.30 11.65
CA LEU A 52 -9.97 11.15 12.98
C LEU A 52 -10.54 12.16 13.99
N ALA A 53 -10.60 13.44 13.62
CA ALA A 53 -11.14 14.49 14.49
C ALA A 53 -12.61 14.19 14.85
N ALA A 54 -13.43 13.85 13.85
CA ALA A 54 -14.82 13.45 14.09
C ALA A 54 -14.91 12.18 14.97
N LEU A 55 -14.08 11.17 14.69
CA LEU A 55 -14.14 9.85 15.33
C LEU A 55 -13.64 9.86 16.78
N PHE A 56 -12.64 10.67 17.12
CA PHE A 56 -12.03 10.68 18.45
C PHE A 56 -12.37 11.92 19.29
N GLN A 57 -12.57 13.08 18.67
CA GLN A 57 -12.78 14.34 19.39
C GLN A 57 -14.25 14.80 19.37
N GLY A 58 -15.08 14.22 18.52
CA GLY A 58 -16.51 14.57 18.43
C GLY A 58 -16.76 15.97 17.86
N ALA A 59 -15.76 16.60 17.25
CA ALA A 59 -15.88 17.92 16.66
C ALA A 59 -16.76 17.89 15.39
N PRO A 60 -17.69 18.86 15.22
CA PRO A 60 -18.43 19.01 13.96
C PRO A 60 -17.49 19.40 12.82
N ALA A 61 -17.82 18.94 11.60
CA ALA A 61 -17.02 19.19 10.41
C ALA A 61 -16.97 20.69 10.08
N VAL A 62 -15.80 21.30 10.22
CA VAL A 62 -15.54 22.65 9.69
C VAL A 62 -14.12 22.68 9.09
N ALA A 63 -14.02 22.33 7.81
CA ALA A 63 -13.14 22.94 6.79
C ALA A 63 -12.99 22.04 5.56
N ALA A 64 -12.96 22.67 4.38
CA ALA A 64 -12.55 22.11 3.09
C ALA A 64 -11.17 21.40 3.17
N PRO A 65 -10.85 20.45 2.27
CA PRO A 65 -9.63 19.67 2.35
C PRO A 65 -8.41 20.59 2.30
N THR A 66 -7.79 20.82 3.45
CA THR A 66 -6.38 21.17 3.48
C THR A 66 -5.64 19.90 3.04
N PRO A 67 -4.63 19.96 2.15
CA PRO A 67 -3.80 18.81 1.84
C PRO A 67 -3.39 18.15 3.15
N SER A 68 -3.82 16.90 3.34
CA SER A 68 -3.52 16.16 4.55
C SER A 68 -2.00 16.13 4.69
N ALA A 69 -1.48 16.74 5.75
CA ALA A 69 -0.09 16.57 6.12
C ALA A 69 0.02 15.13 6.64
N LEU A 70 0.25 14.17 5.74
CA LEU A 70 0.54 12.81 6.18
C LEU A 70 1.69 12.87 7.17
N THR A 71 1.50 12.32 8.37
CA THR A 71 2.48 12.46 9.46
C THR A 71 3.68 11.52 9.32
N GLY A 72 3.80 10.82 8.18
CA GLY A 72 4.82 9.81 7.91
C GLY A 72 4.22 8.40 7.77
N PHE A 73 5.02 7.37 7.99
CA PHE A 73 4.63 5.95 7.80
C PHE A 73 3.58 5.42 8.77
N ASP A 74 3.31 6.15 9.87
CA ASP A 74 2.33 5.77 10.89
C ASP A 74 0.98 6.49 10.70
N ASP A 75 0.82 7.21 9.59
CA ASP A 75 -0.45 7.84 9.25
C ASP A 75 -1.53 6.78 9.01
N PRO A 76 -2.66 6.80 9.74
CA PRO A 76 -3.70 5.78 9.60
C PRO A 76 -4.44 5.83 8.26
N GLY A 77 -4.31 6.91 7.48
CA GLY A 77 -4.82 7.02 6.12
C GLY A 77 -4.02 6.20 5.09
N LEU A 78 -2.79 5.78 5.42
CA LEU A 78 -1.96 4.92 4.57
C LEU A 78 -2.34 3.43 4.68
N VAL A 79 -3.62 3.12 4.53
CA VAL A 79 -4.17 1.78 4.81
C VAL A 79 -3.50 0.66 4.01
N TRP A 80 -3.16 0.91 2.74
CA TRP A 80 -2.45 -0.05 1.89
C TRP A 80 -0.99 -0.26 2.31
N PHE A 81 -0.34 0.77 2.85
CA PHE A 81 1.03 0.66 3.37
C PHE A 81 1.06 -0.08 4.70
N HIS A 82 0.03 0.08 5.55
CA HIS A 82 -0.10 -0.72 6.77
C HIS A 82 -0.31 -2.19 6.46
N GLU A 83 -1.11 -2.51 5.44
CA GLU A 83 -1.25 -3.90 4.96
C GLU A 83 0.09 -4.44 4.46
N ALA A 84 0.82 -3.66 3.66
CA ALA A 84 2.16 -4.03 3.22
C ALA A 84 3.12 -4.31 4.41
N ARG A 85 3.06 -3.51 5.48
CA ARG A 85 3.87 -3.72 6.70
C ARG A 85 3.47 -4.98 7.45
N ARG A 86 2.17 -5.29 7.50
CA ARG A 86 1.64 -6.51 8.14
C ARG A 86 2.18 -7.78 7.48
N LEU A 87 2.39 -7.71 6.17
CA LEU A 87 2.84 -8.82 5.33
C LEU A 87 4.36 -9.02 5.29
N ILE A 88 5.16 -8.19 5.97
CA ILE A 88 6.62 -8.37 6.03
C ILE A 88 6.93 -9.77 6.58
N GLY A 89 7.74 -10.52 5.83
CA GLY A 89 8.11 -11.90 6.17
C GLY A 89 7.31 -12.97 5.43
N THR A 90 6.20 -12.63 4.76
CA THR A 90 5.54 -13.56 3.82
C THR A 90 6.55 -13.96 2.74
N ARG A 91 6.76 -15.27 2.58
CA ARG A 91 7.82 -15.86 1.75
C ARG A 91 7.25 -17.00 0.91
N GLU A 92 7.71 -17.13 -0.32
CA GLU A 92 7.45 -18.32 -1.15
C GLU A 92 7.86 -19.61 -0.43
N LYS A 93 7.24 -20.73 -0.78
CA LYS A 93 7.70 -22.03 -0.26
C LYS A 93 8.77 -22.59 -1.20
N PRO A 94 10.00 -22.88 -0.72
CA PRO A 94 11.01 -23.49 -1.57
C PRO A 94 10.57 -24.87 -2.10
N GLY A 95 10.80 -25.16 -3.37
CA GLY A 95 10.59 -26.48 -3.97
C GLY A 95 9.26 -26.61 -4.72
N LYS A 96 8.53 -27.72 -4.52
CA LYS A 96 7.26 -28.03 -5.24
C LYS A 96 6.00 -27.56 -4.51
N GLY A 97 6.13 -26.66 -3.53
CA GLY A 97 4.99 -26.21 -2.74
C GLY A 97 4.83 -24.70 -2.88
N ASP A 98 3.59 -24.23 -2.85
CA ASP A 98 3.28 -22.80 -2.92
C ASP A 98 2.94 -22.23 -1.53
N ASN A 99 3.17 -20.94 -1.35
CA ASN A 99 2.60 -20.22 -0.22
C ASN A 99 1.08 -19.97 -0.43
N PRO A 100 0.20 -20.54 0.42
CA PRO A 100 -1.25 -20.36 0.28
C PRO A 100 -1.70 -18.90 0.38
N GLU A 101 -1.01 -18.05 1.14
CA GLU A 101 -1.35 -16.62 1.24
C GLU A 101 -1.14 -15.90 -0.10
N ILE A 102 -0.05 -16.22 -0.82
CA ILE A 102 0.26 -15.64 -2.14
C ILE A 102 -0.76 -16.14 -3.19
N LEU A 103 -1.11 -17.42 -3.15
CA LEU A 103 -2.12 -17.99 -4.03
C LEU A 103 -3.52 -17.40 -3.77
N ASP A 104 -3.86 -17.16 -2.50
CA ASP A 104 -5.13 -16.54 -2.13
C ASP A 104 -5.21 -15.12 -2.69
N TRP A 105 -4.13 -14.33 -2.64
CA TRP A 105 -4.08 -13.00 -3.28
C TRP A 105 -4.36 -13.06 -4.78
N ALA A 106 -3.79 -14.04 -5.48
CA ALA A 106 -4.04 -14.24 -6.91
C ALA A 106 -5.49 -14.63 -7.17
N SER A 107 -6.07 -15.50 -6.34
CA SER A 107 -7.47 -15.91 -6.43
C SER A 107 -8.43 -14.75 -6.19
N GLU A 108 -8.19 -13.93 -5.17
CA GLU A 108 -9.00 -12.75 -4.84
C GLU A 108 -9.02 -11.70 -5.96
N GLN A 109 -7.95 -11.65 -6.77
CA GLN A 109 -7.81 -10.74 -7.90
C GLN A 109 -8.24 -11.36 -9.23
N GLY A 110 -8.85 -12.56 -9.20
CA GLY A 110 -9.34 -13.24 -10.40
C GLY A 110 -8.23 -13.79 -11.31
N LEU A 111 -7.00 -13.90 -10.81
CA LEU A 111 -5.81 -14.35 -11.55
C LEU A 111 -5.55 -15.85 -11.40
N LYS A 112 -6.48 -16.61 -10.82
CA LYS A 112 -6.31 -18.05 -10.53
C LYS A 112 -5.95 -18.90 -11.75
N SER A 113 -6.33 -18.50 -12.97
CA SER A 113 -5.96 -19.18 -14.22
C SER A 113 -4.65 -18.71 -14.84
N LEU A 114 -4.12 -17.56 -14.41
CA LEU A 114 -2.92 -16.91 -14.93
C LEU A 114 -1.72 -17.03 -13.98
N TYR A 115 -1.96 -17.31 -12.70
CA TYR A 115 -0.97 -17.47 -11.66
C TYR A 115 -1.02 -18.90 -11.12
N THR A 116 -0.16 -19.77 -11.66
CA THR A 116 -0.18 -21.21 -11.39
C THR A 116 0.91 -21.69 -10.43
N GLY A 117 1.76 -20.76 -9.94
CA GLY A 117 2.85 -21.05 -9.01
C GLY A 117 3.48 -19.76 -8.48
N ASP A 118 4.11 -19.83 -7.31
CA ASP A 118 4.78 -18.68 -6.68
C ASP A 118 6.15 -18.31 -7.28
N ASP A 119 6.61 -19.08 -8.28
CA ASP A 119 7.76 -18.81 -9.15
C ASP A 119 7.54 -17.70 -10.19
N ILE A 120 6.30 -17.23 -10.34
CA ILE A 120 5.94 -16.11 -11.20
C ILE A 120 6.21 -14.80 -10.44
N PRO A 121 6.92 -13.80 -11.04
CA PRO A 121 7.14 -12.51 -10.40
C PRO A 121 5.89 -11.88 -9.79
N TRP A 122 5.85 -11.78 -8.45
CA TRP A 122 4.65 -11.38 -7.70
C TRP A 122 4.77 -10.03 -6.97
N CYS A 123 5.78 -9.22 -7.29
CA CYS A 123 5.87 -7.85 -6.79
C CYS A 123 4.61 -7.03 -7.14
N GLY A 124 4.09 -7.18 -8.37
CA GLY A 124 2.83 -6.58 -8.80
C GLY A 124 1.60 -7.17 -8.10
N LEU A 125 1.59 -8.49 -7.86
CA LEU A 125 0.52 -9.18 -7.11
C LEU A 125 0.39 -8.65 -5.68
N PHE A 126 1.52 -8.50 -5.00
CA PHE A 126 1.61 -7.97 -3.65
C PHE A 126 1.08 -6.53 -3.54
N VAL A 127 1.51 -5.65 -4.45
CA VAL A 127 1.01 -4.26 -4.48
C VAL A 127 -0.49 -4.25 -4.80
N GLY A 128 -0.93 -5.11 -5.73
CA GLY A 128 -2.33 -5.33 -6.06
C GLY A 128 -3.16 -5.70 -4.84
N HIS A 129 -2.72 -6.70 -4.09
CA HIS A 129 -3.38 -7.17 -2.87
C HIS A 129 -3.52 -6.05 -1.84
N CYS A 130 -2.41 -5.36 -1.53
CA CYS A 130 -2.40 -4.28 -0.54
C CYS A 130 -3.38 -3.16 -0.92
N VAL A 131 -3.47 -2.82 -2.20
CA VAL A 131 -4.41 -1.79 -2.70
C VAL A 131 -5.84 -2.32 -2.70
N SER A 132 -6.14 -3.43 -3.35
CA SER A 132 -7.53 -3.89 -3.55
C SER A 132 -8.21 -4.36 -2.27
N SER A 133 -7.45 -4.90 -1.31
CA SER A 133 -8.01 -5.34 -0.02
C SER A 133 -8.36 -4.18 0.92
N THR A 134 -7.70 -3.02 0.75
CA THR A 134 -7.84 -1.86 1.65
C THR A 134 -8.54 -0.65 1.02
N LEU A 135 -8.50 -0.53 -0.30
CA LEU A 135 -9.11 0.52 -1.12
C LEU A 135 -10.03 -0.12 -2.17
N ASP A 136 -11.18 -0.60 -1.74
CA ASP A 136 -12.15 -1.34 -2.58
C ASP A 136 -12.76 -0.56 -3.76
N ARG A 137 -12.53 0.76 -3.86
CA ARG A 137 -12.93 1.61 -4.99
C ARG A 137 -11.77 1.99 -5.91
N GLU A 138 -10.54 1.66 -5.55
CA GLU A 138 -9.35 2.00 -6.33
C GLU A 138 -9.18 1.01 -7.48
N ALA A 139 -8.98 1.52 -8.69
CA ALA A 139 -8.70 0.68 -9.84
C ALA A 139 -7.22 0.24 -9.84
N THR A 140 -6.99 -1.07 -10.00
CA THR A 140 -5.64 -1.61 -10.23
C THR A 140 -5.36 -1.76 -11.73
N PRO A 141 -4.08 -1.83 -12.16
CA PRO A 141 -3.75 -2.04 -13.57
C PRO A 141 -4.29 -3.37 -14.10
N SER A 142 -4.74 -3.40 -15.36
CA SER A 142 -5.27 -4.62 -15.99
C SER A 142 -4.25 -5.75 -16.12
N ASN A 143 -2.96 -5.42 -16.29
CA ASN A 143 -1.85 -6.38 -16.22
C ASN A 143 -1.14 -6.24 -14.86
N LEU A 144 -1.82 -6.70 -13.82
CA LEU A 144 -1.44 -6.46 -12.42
C LEU A 144 -0.07 -7.05 -12.03
N LEU A 145 0.28 -8.23 -12.58
CA LEU A 145 1.55 -8.89 -12.30
C LEU A 145 2.75 -8.12 -12.88
N SER A 146 2.54 -7.38 -13.98
CA SER A 146 3.61 -6.60 -14.58
C SER A 146 3.92 -5.36 -13.74
N ALA A 147 5.11 -5.31 -13.14
CA ALA A 147 5.61 -4.13 -12.44
C ALA A 147 5.51 -2.84 -13.30
N ARG A 148 5.74 -2.95 -14.62
CA ARG A 148 5.66 -1.81 -15.55
C ARG A 148 4.24 -1.28 -15.74
N ALA A 149 3.20 -2.11 -15.58
CA ALA A 149 1.81 -1.66 -15.69
C ALA A 149 1.46 -0.65 -14.59
N TRP A 150 2.11 -0.74 -13.42
CA TRP A 150 1.95 0.19 -12.31
C TRP A 150 2.47 1.59 -12.62
N GLU A 151 3.23 1.80 -13.70
CA GLU A 151 3.56 3.16 -14.18
C GLU A 151 2.30 3.93 -14.59
N ARG A 152 1.12 3.32 -14.71
CA ARG A 152 -0.15 3.99 -15.03
C ARG A 152 -1.16 3.99 -13.89
N PHE A 153 -0.78 3.47 -12.73
CA PHE A 153 -1.65 3.40 -11.56
C PHE A 153 -1.98 4.80 -11.03
N GLY A 154 -3.24 5.02 -10.65
CA GLY A 154 -3.71 6.23 -9.97
C GLY A 154 -3.21 7.55 -10.59
N ILE A 155 -2.73 8.46 -9.75
CA ILE A 155 -2.19 9.76 -10.16
C ILE A 155 -0.66 9.83 -9.95
N PRO A 156 0.09 10.59 -10.78
CA PRO A 156 1.51 10.84 -10.54
C PRO A 156 1.74 11.64 -9.26
N ILE A 157 2.78 11.29 -8.50
CA ILE A 157 3.21 12.03 -7.32
C ILE A 157 4.74 12.03 -7.24
N ALA A 158 5.34 12.97 -6.50
CA ALA A 158 6.75 12.86 -6.12
C ALA A 158 6.92 11.78 -5.04
N PRO A 159 8.09 11.12 -4.94
CA PRO A 159 8.36 10.09 -3.93
C PRO A 159 8.01 10.58 -2.51
N THR A 160 7.12 9.83 -1.84
CA THR A 160 6.56 10.18 -0.53
C THR A 160 6.07 8.91 0.17
N PRO A 161 5.96 8.84 1.51
CA PRO A 161 5.48 7.68 2.24
C PRO A 161 4.23 7.02 1.64
N GLY A 162 4.31 5.72 1.38
CA GLY A 162 3.21 4.92 0.82
C GLY A 162 3.01 5.03 -0.68
N ALA A 163 3.70 5.93 -1.40
CA ALA A 163 3.61 5.98 -2.86
C ALA A 163 4.04 4.64 -3.50
N VAL A 164 3.33 4.23 -4.55
CA VAL A 164 3.73 3.09 -5.39
C VAL A 164 4.89 3.53 -6.26
N MET A 165 6.04 2.88 -6.08
CA MET A 165 7.31 3.19 -6.73
C MET A 165 7.62 2.15 -7.78
N VAL A 166 7.89 2.59 -9.02
CA VAL A 166 8.19 1.68 -10.14
C VAL A 166 9.63 1.85 -10.60
N PHE A 167 10.29 0.72 -10.86
CA PHE A 167 11.69 0.62 -11.23
C PHE A 167 11.87 -0.25 -12.47
N TRP A 168 12.88 0.04 -13.28
CA TRP A 168 13.27 -0.84 -14.37
C TRP A 168 14.23 -1.95 -13.88
N ARG A 169 14.24 -3.08 -14.60
CA ARG A 169 15.22 -4.16 -14.45
C ARG A 169 15.91 -4.43 -15.79
N GLU A 170 17.15 -4.91 -15.75
CA GLU A 170 18.05 -5.13 -16.90
C GLU A 170 18.42 -3.86 -17.68
N SER A 171 17.45 -3.16 -18.25
CA SER A 171 17.63 -1.86 -18.89
C SER A 171 16.36 -1.01 -18.81
N ARG A 172 16.50 0.30 -18.95
CA ARG A 172 15.36 1.24 -18.93
C ARG A 172 14.30 0.92 -20.00
N GLY A 173 14.73 0.43 -21.16
CA GLY A 173 13.85 0.07 -22.28
C GLY A 173 13.26 -1.35 -22.20
N SER A 174 13.69 -2.18 -21.25
CA SER A 174 13.14 -3.53 -21.10
C SER A 174 11.70 -3.49 -20.56
N GLY A 175 10.91 -4.52 -20.89
CA GLY A 175 9.60 -4.74 -20.26
C GLY A 175 9.68 -5.22 -18.80
N LYS A 176 10.87 -5.52 -18.29
CA LYS A 176 11.08 -6.01 -16.92
C LYS A 176 11.17 -4.84 -15.95
N GLY A 177 10.69 -5.04 -14.73
CA GLY A 177 10.68 -4.01 -13.71
C GLY A 177 10.47 -4.56 -12.31
N HIS A 178 10.41 -3.65 -11.35
CA HIS A 178 10.04 -3.92 -9.97
C HIS A 178 9.06 -2.85 -9.48
N VAL A 179 8.16 -3.24 -8.58
CA VAL A 179 7.19 -2.33 -7.96
C VAL A 179 7.07 -2.62 -6.47
N GLY A 180 6.94 -1.56 -5.68
CA GLY A 180 6.71 -1.64 -4.24
C GLY A 180 6.33 -0.27 -3.69
N PHE A 181 6.33 -0.12 -2.38
CA PHE A 181 5.96 1.12 -1.71
C PHE A 181 7.19 1.89 -1.23
N TYR A 182 7.19 3.20 -1.37
CA TYR A 182 8.21 4.08 -0.78
C TYR A 182 8.24 3.89 0.74
N ALA A 183 9.40 3.51 1.26
CA ALA A 183 9.68 3.31 2.69
C ALA A 183 10.87 4.15 3.18
N GLY A 184 11.27 5.17 2.41
CA GLY A 184 12.34 6.11 2.71
C GLY A 184 13.36 6.23 1.60
N GLU A 185 14.39 7.01 1.84
CA GLU A 185 15.54 7.15 0.95
C GLU A 185 16.78 7.54 1.76
N ASP A 186 17.95 7.35 1.19
CA ASP A 186 19.17 7.84 1.80
C ASP A 186 19.70 9.09 1.08
N GLU A 187 20.88 9.54 1.51
CA GLU A 187 21.59 10.65 0.87
C GLU A 187 22.44 10.18 -0.32
N ALA A 188 22.86 8.91 -0.32
CA ALA A 188 23.73 8.31 -1.33
C ALA A 188 22.97 7.78 -2.57
N GLY A 189 21.77 8.27 -2.84
CA GLY A 189 21.07 8.04 -4.10
C GLY A 189 20.31 6.71 -4.22
N ALA A 190 19.74 6.19 -3.13
CA ALA A 190 18.85 5.02 -3.16
C ALA A 190 17.52 5.27 -2.44
N TYR A 191 16.47 4.61 -2.94
CA TYR A 191 15.19 4.48 -2.24
C TYR A 191 15.19 3.20 -1.41
N ARG A 192 14.55 3.26 -0.24
CA ARG A 192 14.17 2.09 0.54
C ARG A 192 12.74 1.71 0.16
N ILE A 193 12.55 0.49 -0.33
CA ILE A 193 11.28 0.02 -0.89
C ILE A 193 10.77 -1.18 -0.10
N LEU A 194 9.50 -1.09 0.33
CA LEU A 194 8.75 -2.20 0.86
C LEU A 194 8.04 -2.90 -0.30
N GLY A 195 8.48 -4.10 -0.66
CA GLY A 195 7.98 -4.80 -1.85
C GLY A 195 7.87 -6.30 -1.63
N GLY A 196 7.04 -6.94 -2.45
CA GLY A 196 6.95 -8.39 -2.58
C GLY A 196 8.00 -8.92 -3.55
N ASN A 197 8.22 -10.22 -3.51
CA ASN A 197 9.23 -10.95 -4.29
C ASN A 197 10.67 -10.40 -4.21
N GLN A 198 11.02 -9.76 -3.10
CA GLN A 198 12.38 -9.27 -2.85
C GLN A 198 13.11 -10.33 -2.04
N SER A 199 14.02 -11.06 -2.70
CA SER A 199 14.60 -12.30 -2.17
C SER A 199 13.50 -13.28 -1.72
N ASP A 200 12.56 -13.54 -2.63
CA ASP A 200 11.42 -14.48 -2.51
C ASP A 200 10.49 -14.17 -1.33
N SER A 201 10.48 -12.90 -0.88
CA SER A 201 9.73 -12.48 0.29
C SER A 201 9.22 -11.04 0.23
N VAL A 202 8.21 -10.74 1.04
CA VAL A 202 7.83 -9.36 1.37
C VAL A 202 8.85 -8.82 2.35
N SER A 203 9.62 -7.82 1.92
CA SER A 203 10.73 -7.29 2.70
C SER A 203 11.05 -5.82 2.36
N LEU A 204 12.05 -5.26 3.03
CA LEU A 204 12.60 -3.94 2.70
C LEU A 204 13.90 -4.13 1.90
N ALA A 205 14.00 -3.48 0.74
CA ALA A 205 15.19 -3.50 -0.11
C ALA A 205 15.65 -2.07 -0.46
N TRP A 206 16.94 -1.91 -0.74
CA TRP A 206 17.51 -0.65 -1.23
C TRP A 206 17.63 -0.69 -2.75
N LEU A 207 16.98 0.22 -3.45
CA LEU A 207 17.03 0.30 -4.92
C LEU A 207 17.65 1.63 -5.34
N GLY A 208 18.56 1.60 -6.30
CA GLY A 208 19.22 2.79 -6.84
C GLY A 208 18.23 3.74 -7.51
N LYS A 209 18.42 5.06 -7.32
CA LYS A 209 17.57 6.09 -7.95
C LYS A 209 17.71 6.12 -9.47
N ASP A 210 18.82 5.62 -10.01
CA ASP A 210 19.04 5.43 -11.45
C ASP A 210 18.04 4.45 -12.09
N ARG A 211 17.52 3.50 -11.28
CA ARG A 211 16.50 2.53 -11.70
C ARG A 211 15.07 3.09 -11.71
N PHE A 212 14.85 4.27 -11.14
CA PHE A 212 13.52 4.82 -10.91
C PHE A 212 12.83 5.29 -12.19
N LEU A 213 11.53 4.98 -12.30
CA LEU A 213 10.69 5.34 -13.45
C LEU A 213 9.62 6.35 -13.07
N GLY A 214 8.97 6.15 -11.93
CA GLY A 214 7.91 7.04 -11.46
C GLY A 214 7.29 6.59 -10.15
N ALA A 215 6.66 7.54 -9.47
CA ALA A 215 5.88 7.31 -8.27
C ALA A 215 4.41 7.62 -8.52
N ARG A 216 3.53 6.77 -8.00
CA ARG A 216 2.09 6.81 -8.19
C ARG A 216 1.36 6.80 -6.85
N TRP A 217 0.18 7.40 -6.83
CA TRP A 217 -0.68 7.54 -5.68
C TRP A 217 -2.10 7.05 -5.99
N PRO A 218 -2.79 6.34 -5.09
CA PRO A 218 -4.19 5.95 -5.30
C PRO A 218 -5.07 7.17 -5.61
N ALA A 219 -5.84 7.13 -6.69
CA ALA A 219 -6.67 8.25 -7.12
C ALA A 219 -7.85 8.53 -6.18
N THR A 220 -8.29 7.53 -5.42
CA THR A 220 -9.38 7.63 -4.43
C THR A 220 -8.93 8.20 -3.08
N VAL A 221 -7.64 8.47 -2.90
CA VAL A 221 -7.08 9.00 -1.65
C VAL A 221 -6.50 10.39 -1.90
N PRO A 222 -6.89 11.43 -1.13
CA PRO A 222 -6.32 12.76 -1.29
C PRO A 222 -4.78 12.72 -1.23
N PRO A 223 -4.07 13.27 -2.24
CA PRO A 223 -2.62 13.21 -2.26
C PRO A 223 -2.03 14.10 -1.15
N PRO A 224 -0.96 13.63 -0.49
CA PRO A 224 -0.24 14.44 0.50
C PRO A 224 0.58 15.53 -0.17
N VAL A 225 1.08 16.45 0.66
CA VAL A 225 2.29 17.20 0.30
C VAL A 225 3.47 16.22 0.28
N PRO A 226 4.17 16.04 -0.86
CA PRO A 226 5.25 15.07 -0.94
C PRO A 226 6.38 15.39 0.03
N ARG A 227 6.90 14.36 0.71
CA ARG A 227 7.98 14.51 1.69
C ARG A 227 8.97 13.36 1.59
N ALA A 228 10.23 13.70 1.34
CA ALA A 228 11.33 12.74 1.48
C ALA A 228 11.55 12.37 2.95
N ILE A 229 11.72 11.08 3.23
CA ILE A 229 12.08 10.57 4.55
C ILE A 229 13.50 9.98 4.46
N LYS A 230 14.44 10.62 5.14
CA LYS A 230 15.83 10.16 5.20
C LYS A 230 15.99 8.98 6.15
N VAL A 231 16.66 7.93 5.68
CA VAL A 231 16.93 6.71 6.43
C VAL A 231 18.38 6.30 6.17
N THR A 232 19.10 5.90 7.21
CA THR A 232 20.47 5.37 7.09
C THR A 232 20.46 4.06 6.30
N ARG A 233 21.29 3.95 5.26
CA ARG A 233 21.45 2.72 4.48
C ARG A 233 22.13 1.64 5.33
N THR A 234 21.45 0.51 5.49
CA THR A 234 21.92 -0.62 6.32
C THR A 234 22.37 -1.84 5.52
N ALA A 235 22.19 -1.82 4.19
CA ALA A 235 22.53 -2.94 3.29
C ALA A 235 22.88 -2.42 1.88
N GLY A 236 23.45 -3.29 1.05
CA GLY A 236 23.75 -2.99 -0.35
C GLY A 236 22.51 -2.78 -1.23
N LEU A 237 22.72 -2.29 -2.45
CA LEU A 237 21.65 -2.18 -3.43
C LEU A 237 21.19 -3.58 -3.86
N SER A 238 19.88 -3.74 -3.95
CA SER A 238 19.25 -4.94 -4.47
C SER A 238 19.20 -4.92 -5.99
N TRP A 239 19.30 -6.12 -6.57
CA TRP A 239 19.07 -6.42 -7.99
C TRP A 239 18.20 -7.67 -8.20
N ASN A 240 17.79 -8.34 -7.11
CA ASN A 240 17.01 -9.57 -7.11
C ASN A 240 15.63 -9.34 -6.50
N GLU A 241 14.75 -8.68 -7.26
CA GLU A 241 13.37 -8.35 -6.83
C GLU A 241 12.27 -9.02 -7.65
N ALA A 242 12.62 -10.02 -8.47
CA ALA A 242 11.66 -10.82 -9.22
C ALA A 242 12.32 -12.01 -9.90
#